data_AF-A0A081NIV2-F1
#
_entry.id   AF-A0A081NIV2-F1
#
_cell.length_a   1.000
_cell.length_b   1.000
_cell.length_c   1.000
_cell.angle_alpha   90.00
_cell.angle_beta   90.00
_cell.angle_gamma   90.00
#
_symmetry.space_group_name_H-M   'P 1'
#
loop_
_entity.id
_entity.type
_entity.pdbx_description
1 polymer ?
#
loop_
_entity_poly.entity_id
_entity_poly.type
_entity_poly.pdbx_seq_one_letter_code
_entity_poly.pdbx_strand_id
1 'polypeptide(L)'
;MLSLFVPEQCRKGTCKKNSDLPFSFVIQTHWNFKPTSDLVTFGYVHTGMNVIKKIENIDTLEGSRLSKSVFVTDSGLLRDITRE
;
A
#
# COMPACT_ATOMS: atom_id res chain seq x y z
N MET A 1 -10.08 -0.28 8.70
CA MET A 1 -8.97 -1.22 8.42
C MET A 1 -8.29 -0.74 7.15
N LEU A 2 -6.96 -0.75 7.06
CA LEU A 2 -6.23 -0.35 5.86
C LEU A 2 -5.81 -1.59 5.08
N SER A 3 -6.17 -1.64 3.80
CA SER A 3 -5.90 -2.78 2.92
C SER A 3 -4.81 -2.42 1.93
N LEU A 4 -3.91 -3.36 1.67
CA LEU A 4 -2.87 -3.23 0.66
C LEU A 4 -3.33 -3.92 -0.63
N PHE A 5 -3.20 -3.21 -1.74
CA PHE A 5 -3.58 -3.69 -3.07
C PHE A 5 -2.36 -3.82 -3.99
N VAL A 6 -2.37 -4.89 -4.79
CA VAL A 6 -1.44 -5.10 -5.91
C VAL A 6 -2.22 -5.33 -7.19
N PRO A 7 -1.64 -5.02 -8.37
CA PRO A 7 -2.22 -5.40 -9.64
C PRO A 7 -2.45 -6.91 -9.75
N GLU A 8 -3.58 -7.34 -10.30
CA GLU A 8 -3.95 -8.76 -10.49
C GLU A 8 -2.90 -9.51 -11.34
N GLN A 9 -2.27 -8.80 -12.28
CA GLN A 9 -1.18 -9.33 -13.12
C GLN A 9 0.03 -9.77 -12.29
N CYS A 10 0.30 -9.10 -11.16
CA CYS A 10 1.37 -9.48 -10.25
C CYS A 10 1.01 -10.73 -9.44
N ARG A 11 -0.29 -10.92 -9.11
CA ARG A 11 -0.77 -12.17 -8.48
C ARG A 11 -0.64 -13.36 -9.43
N LYS A 12 -0.90 -13.17 -10.72
CA LYS A 12 -0.80 -14.21 -11.76
C LYS A 12 0.63 -14.51 -12.23
N GLY A 13 1.64 -13.83 -11.66
CA GLY A 13 3.04 -14.02 -12.02
C GLY A 13 3.42 -13.48 -13.40
N THR A 14 2.57 -12.68 -14.03
CA THR A 14 2.78 -12.10 -15.37
C THR A 14 3.27 -10.65 -15.33
N CYS A 15 3.47 -10.08 -14.14
CA CYS A 15 4.08 -8.75 -13.99
C CYS A 15 5.51 -8.74 -14.53
N LYS A 16 5.82 -7.77 -15.41
CA LYS A 16 7.19 -7.49 -15.83
C LYS A 16 8.04 -7.18 -14.60
N LYS A 17 9.18 -7.85 -14.45
CA LYS A 17 10.16 -7.66 -13.36
C LYS A 17 10.90 -6.31 -13.48
N ASN A 18 10.19 -5.21 -13.61
CA ASN A 18 10.77 -3.90 -13.34
C ASN A 18 10.54 -3.61 -11.85
N SER A 19 11.53 -2.97 -11.22
CA SER A 19 11.55 -2.54 -9.81
C SER A 19 10.41 -1.59 -9.40
N ASP A 20 9.50 -1.27 -10.32
CA ASP A 20 8.48 -0.23 -10.19
C ASP A 20 7.07 -0.82 -10.16
N LEU A 21 6.87 -2.00 -9.56
CA LEU A 21 5.53 -2.56 -9.41
C LEU A 21 4.77 -1.71 -8.37
N PRO A 22 3.75 -0.93 -8.79
CA PRO A 22 3.06 -0.03 -7.88
C PRO A 22 2.16 -0.88 -6.96
N PHE A 23 2.46 -0.90 -5.67
CA PHE A 23 1.50 -1.29 -4.66
C PHE A 23 0.91 -0.04 -4.03
N SER A 24 -0.39 -0.08 -3.74
CA SER A 24 -1.10 1.05 -3.17
C SER A 24 -1.71 0.67 -1.83
N PHE A 25 -1.51 1.54 -0.85
CA PHE A 25 -2.22 1.50 0.42
C PHE A 25 -3.54 2.23 0.23
N VAL A 26 -4.66 1.56 0.54
CA VAL A 26 -5.98 2.20 0.47
C VAL A 26 -6.57 2.22 1.87
N ILE A 27 -6.76 3.44 2.38
CA ILE A 27 -7.58 3.69 3.56
C ILE A 27 -9.01 3.48 3.11
N GLN A 28 -9.66 2.41 3.61
CA GLN A 28 -11.10 2.23 3.41
C GLN A 28 -11.85 3.31 4.19
N THR A 29 -12.05 4.45 3.56
CA THR A 29 -13.06 5.42 3.94
C THR A 29 -14.43 4.90 3.47
N HIS A 30 -15.52 5.24 4.16
CA HIS A 30 -16.89 4.79 3.87
C HIS A 30 -17.40 5.09 2.44
N TRP A 31 -16.61 5.75 1.61
CA TRP A 31 -16.91 6.10 0.24
C TRP A 31 -16.35 5.03 -0.69
N ASN A 32 -17.23 4.17 -1.23
CA ASN A 32 -17.20 3.50 -2.53
C ASN A 32 -15.84 3.25 -3.22
N PHE A 33 -14.78 2.86 -2.50
CA PHE A 33 -13.61 2.26 -3.13
C PHE A 33 -14.02 0.85 -3.55
N LYS A 34 -14.62 0.75 -4.73
CA LYS A 34 -14.80 -0.52 -5.41
C LYS A 34 -13.45 -0.80 -6.06
N PRO A 35 -12.65 -1.78 -5.56
CA PRO A 35 -11.47 -2.18 -6.30
C PRO A 35 -11.95 -2.51 -7.72
N THR A 36 -11.38 -1.82 -8.71
CA THR A 36 -11.50 -2.28 -10.10
C THR A 36 -11.03 -3.74 -10.12
N SER A 37 -11.57 -4.54 -11.03
CA SER A 37 -11.26 -5.99 -11.16
C SER A 37 -9.77 -6.31 -11.15
N ASP A 38 -8.95 -5.31 -11.41
CA ASP A 38 -7.52 -5.40 -11.64
C ASP A 38 -6.69 -5.18 -10.37
N LEU A 39 -7.30 -4.89 -9.22
CA LEU A 39 -6.62 -4.74 -7.93
C LEU A 39 -7.03 -5.85 -6.96
N VAL A 40 -6.04 -6.54 -6.40
CA VAL A 40 -6.24 -7.61 -5.42
C VAL A 40 -5.69 -7.18 -4.06
N THR A 41 -6.53 -7.32 -3.03
CA THR A 41 -6.10 -7.17 -1.63
C THR A 41 -5.15 -8.32 -1.28
N PHE A 42 -3.91 -8.01 -0.86
CA PHE A 42 -2.92 -9.01 -0.47
C PHE A 42 -2.50 -8.95 1.00
N GLY A 43 -2.92 -7.91 1.73
CA GLY A 43 -2.60 -7.75 3.14
C GLY A 43 -3.28 -6.57 3.79
N TYR A 44 -2.98 -6.36 5.07
CA TYR A 44 -3.43 -5.23 5.86
C TYR A 44 -2.31 -4.71 6.76
N VAL A 45 -2.41 -3.45 7.16
CA VAL A 45 -1.46 -2.85 8.11
C VAL A 45 -1.79 -3.36 9.51
N HIS A 46 -0.92 -4.19 10.09
CA HIS A 46 -1.07 -4.71 11.44
C HIS A 46 -0.63 -3.70 12.52
N THR A 47 0.55 -3.08 12.34
CA THR A 47 1.12 -2.07 13.23
C THR A 47 1.56 -0.83 12.44
N GLY A 48 1.72 0.32 13.10
CA GLY A 48 2.20 1.56 12.46
C GLY A 48 1.12 2.43 11.80
N MET A 49 -0.16 2.25 12.15
CA MET A 49 -1.27 3.07 11.63
C MET A 49 -1.08 4.58 11.89
N ASN A 50 -0.42 4.94 12.99
CA ASN A 50 -0.05 6.32 13.30
C ASN A 50 0.90 6.94 12.26
N VAL A 51 1.81 6.15 11.69
CA VAL A 51 2.72 6.61 10.62
C VAL A 51 1.92 6.88 9.34
N ILE A 52 1.01 5.97 8.98
CA ILE A 52 0.12 6.17 7.83
C ILE A 52 -0.68 7.47 7.97
N LYS A 53 -1.29 7.70 9.14
CA LYS A 53 -2.04 8.94 9.41
C LYS A 53 -1.16 10.18 9.30
N LYS A 54 0.12 10.11 9.67
CA LYS A 54 1.05 11.24 9.47
C LYS A 54 1.30 11.50 7.98
N ILE A 55 1.43 10.45 7.17
CA ILE A 55 1.62 10.57 5.72
C ILE A 55 0.37 11.13 5.05
N GLU A 56 -0.82 10.70 5.48
CA GLU A 56 -2.12 11.20 4.99
C GLU A 56 -2.29 12.71 5.22
N ASN A 57 -1.74 13.24 6.31
CA ASN A 57 -1.80 14.67 6.63
C ASN A 57 -0.70 15.50 5.95
N ILE A 58 0.11 14.93 5.05
CA ILE A 58 1.08 15.70 4.27
C ILE A 58 0.35 16.37 3.11
N ASP A 59 0.53 17.68 2.98
CA ASP A 59 -0.07 18.45 1.89
C ASP A 59 0.30 17.86 0.53
N THR A 60 -0.69 17.74 -0.35
CA THR A 60 -0.50 17.32 -1.73
C THR A 60 -0.43 18.54 -2.65
N LEU A 61 0.46 18.47 -3.63
CA LEU A 61 0.54 19.38 -4.75
C LEU A 61 -0.45 18.94 -5.85
N GLU A 62 -0.58 19.76 -6.90
CA GLU A 62 -1.33 19.36 -8.09
C GLU A 62 -0.85 18.02 -8.64
N GLY A 63 -1.80 17.17 -9.05
CA GLY A 63 -1.52 15.82 -9.53
C GLY A 63 -1.32 14.77 -8.43
N SER A 64 -1.81 15.01 -7.21
CA SER A 64 -1.80 14.04 -6.09
C SER A 64 -0.40 13.62 -5.63
N ARG A 65 0.62 14.41 -5.92
CA ARG A 65 1.99 14.21 -5.46
C ARG A 65 2.18 14.90 -4.11
N LEU A 66 2.84 14.25 -3.16
CA LEU A 66 3.17 14.87 -1.88
C LEU A 66 4.08 16.09 -2.07
N SER A 67 3.81 17.17 -1.32
CA SER A 67 4.65 18.37 -1.24
C SER A 67 6.04 18.10 -0.67
N LYS A 68 6.18 17.03 0.11
CA LYS A 68 7.44 16.53 0.66
C LYS A 68 7.68 15.09 0.21
N SER A 69 8.92 14.79 -0.17
CA SER A 69 9.31 13.43 -0.51
C SER A 69 9.29 12.54 0.73
N VAL A 70 8.62 11.40 0.62
CA VAL A 70 8.60 10.32 1.62
C VAL A 70 9.28 9.11 1.00
N PHE A 71 10.25 8.54 1.71
CA PHE A 71 11.02 7.40 1.24
C PHE A 71 10.86 6.22 2.20
N VAL A 72 10.79 5.01 1.64
CA VAL A 72 11.01 3.79 2.40
C VAL A 72 12.52 3.63 2.56
N THR A 73 13.03 3.89 3.76
CA THR A 73 14.47 3.87 4.04
C THR A 73 15.02 2.48 4.29
N ASP A 74 14.18 1.58 4.81
CA ASP A 74 14.53 0.19 5.11
C ASP A 74 13.27 -0.69 5.04
N SER A 75 13.44 -1.97 4.74
CA SER A 75 12.37 -2.97 4.71
C SER A 75 12.93 -4.35 5.04
N GLY A 76 12.15 -5.16 5.76
CA GLY A 76 12.57 -6.48 6.19
C GLY A 76 11.41 -7.46 6.29
N LEU A 77 11.77 -8.74 6.33
CA LEU A 77 10.83 -9.82 6.62
C LEU A 77 10.80 -10.04 8.12
N LEU A 78 9.61 -9.93 8.72
CA LEU A 78 9.39 -10.39 10.09
C LEU A 78 9.48 -11.92 10.06
N ARG A 79 10.59 -12.47 10.56
CA ARG A 79 10.76 -13.92 10.71
C ARG A 79 9.87 -14.37 11.87
N ASP A 80 8.84 -15.15 11.54
CA ASP A 80 7.89 -15.85 12.40
C ASP A 80 7.66 -15.30 13.83
N ILE A 81 6.48 -14.71 14.03
CA ILE A 81 5.78 -14.86 15.30
C ILE A 81 5.09 -16.22 15.20
N THR A 82 5.71 -17.25 15.79
CA THR A 82 5.10 -18.57 15.95
C THR A 82 3.70 -18.37 16.54
N ARG A 83 2.65 -18.74 15.79
CA ARG A 83 1.29 -18.85 16.32
C ARG A 83 1.29 -20.03 17.29
N GLU A 84 1.43 -19.74 18.58
CA GLU A 84 0.92 -20.62 19.63
C GLU A 84 -0.60 -20.51 19.71
#